data_AF-A0A3S1I8C8-F1
#
_entry.id   AF-A0A3S1I8C8-F1
#
_cell.length_a   1.000
_cell.length_b   1.000
_cell.length_c   1.000
_cell.angle_alpha   90.00
_cell.angle_beta   90.00
_cell.angle_gamma   90.00
#
_symmetry.space_group_name_H-M   'P 1'
#
loop_
_entity.id
_entity.type
_entity.pdbx_description
1 polymer ?
#
loop_
_entity_poly.entity_id
_entity_poly.type
_entity_poly.pdbx_seq_one_letter_code
_entity_poly.pdbx_strand_id
1 'polypeptide(L)' 'MTKHAPNLKAQKISGGVAADQRHDSAHKHVSGTAVYIDDMPESSGTLHGCLGLSTATHATIT' A
#
# COMPACT_ATOMS: atom_id res chain seq x y z
N MET A 1 25.76 10.38 3.78
CA MET A 1 25.33 11.69 4.30
C MET A 1 24.77 12.50 3.14
N THR A 2 23.45 12.54 2.99
CA THR A 2 22.77 13.31 1.93
C THR A 2 22.99 14.80 2.17
N LYS A 3 23.71 15.48 1.27
CA LYS A 3 23.88 16.94 1.28
C LYS A 3 22.55 17.59 0.86
N HIS A 4 21.68 17.87 1.82
CA HIS A 4 20.59 18.81 1.63
C HIS A 4 21.09 20.21 2.00
N ALA A 5 21.28 21.07 1.01
CA ALA A 5 21.57 22.49 1.27
C ALA A 5 20.27 23.18 1.69
N PRO A 6 20.19 23.76 2.90
CA PRO A 6 18.95 24.39 3.36
C PRO A 6 18.67 25.67 2.59
N ASN A 7 17.43 25.85 2.13
CA ASN A 7 16.98 27.13 1.59
C ASN A 7 16.62 28.07 2.75
N LEU A 8 17.60 28.88 3.18
CA LEU A 8 17.48 29.78 4.33
C LEU A 8 16.45 30.92 4.14
N LYS A 9 15.94 31.12 2.91
CA LYS A 9 14.91 32.13 2.61
C LYS A 9 13.50 31.54 2.47
N ALA A 10 13.34 30.23 2.59
CA ALA A 10 12.05 29.58 2.42
C ALA A 10 11.10 29.93 3.57
N GLN A 11 9.92 30.46 3.26
CA GLN A 11 8.87 30.73 4.24
C GLN A 11 8.11 29.47 4.69
N LYS A 12 8.23 28.37 3.94
CA LYS A 12 7.57 27.09 4.21
C LYS A 12 8.47 25.91 3.86
N ILE A 13 8.36 24.82 4.62
CA ILE A 13 9.05 23.55 4.34
C ILE A 13 8.34 22.79 3.21
N SER A 14 9.10 22.21 2.28
CA SER A 14 8.57 21.30 1.26
C SER A 14 8.13 19.98 1.91
N GLY A 15 6.96 19.47 1.54
CA GLY A 15 6.42 18.25 2.14
C GLY A 15 6.08 18.38 3.64
N GLY A 16 5.81 19.60 4.11
CA GLY A 16 5.46 19.83 5.52
C GLY A 16 4.20 19.09 5.95
N VAL A 17 4.12 18.81 7.26
CA VAL A 17 2.90 18.28 7.90
C VAL A 17 1.73 19.22 7.61
N ALA A 18 0.55 18.65 7.33
CA ALA A 18 -0.67 19.36 6.92
C ALA A 18 -0.59 20.12 5.58
N ALA A 19 0.43 19.87 4.75
CA ALA A 19 0.39 20.27 3.34
C ALA A 19 -0.44 19.28 2.52
N ASP A 20 -1.20 19.79 1.55
CA ASP A 20 -1.88 18.98 0.53
C ASP A 20 -0.87 18.42 -0.47
N GLN A 21 -0.13 17.40 -0.02
CA GLN A 21 0.87 16.73 -0.82
C GLN A 21 0.24 15.57 -1.57
N ARG A 22 0.44 15.52 -2.88
CA ARG A 22 0.01 14.39 -3.69
C ARG A 22 0.65 13.10 -3.16
N HIS A 23 -0.16 12.06 -3.00
CA HIS A 23 0.34 10.74 -2.65
C HIS A 23 1.33 10.22 -3.72
N ASP A 24 2.51 9.75 -3.29
CA ASP A 24 3.61 9.38 -4.17
C ASP A 24 3.22 8.34 -5.23
N SER A 25 2.43 7.33 -4.84
CA SER A 25 1.92 6.30 -5.76
C SER A 25 0.57 6.64 -6.38
N ALA A 26 0.00 7.84 -6.18
CA ALA A 26 -1.31 8.23 -6.73
C ALA A 26 -1.42 7.97 -8.24
N HIS A 27 -0.37 8.29 -8.99
CA HIS A 27 -0.32 8.04 -10.43
C HIS A 27 -0.46 6.55 -10.75
N LYS A 28 0.20 5.67 -9.99
CA LYS A 28 0.14 4.22 -10.17
C LYS A 28 -1.24 3.66 -9.84
N HIS A 29 -1.90 4.18 -8.81
CA HIS A 29 -3.27 3.80 -8.46
C HIS A 29 -4.26 4.13 -9.58
N VAL A 30 -4.19 5.35 -10.15
CA VAL A 30 -5.16 5.77 -11.17
C VAL A 30 -4.85 5.23 -12.56
N SER A 31 -3.61 4.82 -12.84
CA SER A 31 -3.24 4.19 -14.11
C SER A 31 -3.28 2.65 -14.07
N GLY A 32 -3.62 2.04 -12.93
CA GLY A 32 -3.60 0.59 -12.77
C GLY A 32 -2.20 -0.04 -12.82
N THR A 33 -1.15 0.71 -12.46
CA THR A 33 0.24 0.22 -12.45
C THR A 33 0.80 0.05 -11.04
N ALA A 34 -0.03 0.26 -10.02
CA ALA A 34 0.31 -0.10 -8.65
C ALA A 34 0.20 -1.62 -8.53
N VAL A 35 1.31 -2.27 -8.15
CA VAL A 35 1.36 -3.72 -7.94
C VAL A 35 0.86 -4.03 -6.54
N TYR A 36 -0.26 -4.73 -6.44
CA TYR A 36 -0.82 -5.32 -5.23
C TYR A 36 -0.44 -6.81 -5.12
N ILE A 37 -0.79 -7.45 -4.00
CA ILE A 37 -0.41 -8.85 -3.72
C ILE A 37 -0.90 -9.82 -4.81
N ASP A 38 -2.12 -9.60 -5.33
CA ASP A 38 -2.74 -10.47 -6.33
C ASP A 38 -2.25 -10.18 -7.76
N ASP A 39 -1.50 -9.08 -7.95
CA ASP A 39 -0.86 -8.77 -9.24
C ASP A 39 0.50 -9.48 -9.39
N MET A 40 1.02 -10.05 -8.31
CA MET A 40 2.32 -10.73 -8.32
C MET A 40 2.22 -12.06 -9.07
N PRO A 41 3.17 -12.39 -9.95
CA PRO A 41 3.19 -13.69 -10.63
C PRO A 41 3.24 -14.84 -9.64
N GLU A 42 2.36 -15.81 -9.83
CA GLU A 42 2.35 -17.03 -9.03
C GLU A 42 3.57 -17.90 -9.35
N SER A 43 4.16 -18.50 -8.31
CA SER A 43 5.23 -19.48 -8.49
C SER A 43 4.68 -20.76 -9.11
N SER A 44 5.52 -21.54 -9.80
CA SER A 44 5.10 -22.83 -10.36
C SER A 44 4.56 -23.76 -9.28
N GLY A 45 3.35 -24.28 -9.47
CA GLY A 45 2.69 -25.16 -8.50
C GLY A 45 1.98 -24.43 -7.35
N THR A 46 1.75 -23.11 -7.46
CA THR A 46 0.93 -22.37 -6.48
C THR A 46 -0.46 -22.99 -6.39
N LEU A 47 -0.93 -23.23 -5.15
CA LEU A 47 -2.26 -23.75 -4.86
C LEU A 47 -3.15 -22.63 -4.33
N HIS A 48 -4.42 -22.66 -4.70
CA HIS A 48 -5.43 -21.71 -4.21
C HIS A 48 -6.22 -22.34 -3.06
N GLY A 49 -6.13 -21.73 -1.89
CA GLY A 49 -6.93 -22.10 -0.73
C GLY A 49 -8.24 -21.31 -0.68
N CYS A 50 -9.31 -21.93 -0.18
CA CYS A 50 -10.53 -21.26 0.20
C CYS A 50 -10.87 -21.57 1.66
N LEU A 51 -11.52 -20.62 2.34
CA LEU A 51 -11.93 -20.80 3.72
C LEU A 51 -13.32 -21.45 3.76
N GLY A 52 -13.43 -22.57 4.49
CA GLY A 52 -14.72 -23.04 5.00
C GLY A 52 -15.08 -22.26 6.25
N LEU A 53 -16.02 -21.33 6.15
CA LEU A 53 -16.41 -20.46 7.25
C LEU A 53 -17.56 -21.07 8.05
N SER A 54 -17.55 -20.88 9.37
CA SER A 54 -18.67 -21.28 10.23
C SER A 54 -19.94 -20.50 9.85
N THR A 55 -21.06 -21.21 9.76
CA THR A 55 -22.39 -20.61 9.59
C THR A 55 -23.06 -20.29 10.94
N ALA A 56 -22.40 -20.61 12.06
CA ALA A 56 -22.87 -20.35 13.41
C ALA A 56 -21.89 -19.45 14.16
N THR A 57 -22.40 -18.55 14.99
CA THR A 57 -21.59 -17.70 15.87
C THR A 57 -20.89 -18.49 16.98
N HIS A 58 -21.48 -19.61 17.41
CA HIS A 58 -20.88 -20.56 18.35
C HIS A 58 -21.44 -21.97 18.10
N ALA A 59 -20.56 -22.96 17.94
CA ALA A 59 -20.91 -24.36 17.74
C ALA A 59 -19.73 -25.27 18.09
N THR A 60 -20.01 -26.55 18.36
CA THR A 60 -19.00 -27.61 18.51
C THR A 60 -18.81 -28.31 17.15
N ILE A 61 -17.56 -28.49 16.72
CA ILE A 61 -17.24 -29.32 15.55
C ILE A 61 -17.33 -30.79 16.00
N THR A 62 -18.14 -31.60 15.30
CA THR A 62 -18.32 -33.04 15.57
C THR A 62 -17.50 -33.90 14.62
#